data_AF-A0A2W1MG49-F1
#
_entry.id   AF-A0A2W1MG49-F1
#
_cell.length_a   1.000
_cell.length_b   1.000
_cell.length_c   1.000
_cell.angle_alpha   90.00
_cell.angle_beta   90.00
_cell.angle_gamma   90.00
#
_symmetry.space_group_name_H-M   'P 1'
#
loop_
_entity.id
_entity.type
_entity.pdbx_description
1 polymer ?
#
loop_
_entity_poly.entity_id
_entity_poly.type
_entity_poly.pdbx_seq_one_letter_code
_entity_poly.pdbx_strand_id
1 'polypeptide(L)'
;MKKLAKLIVAGAGLLGAQGFTLNALAAELLGKWDLNGDGTLESVYRGTGVLEVRNAAGALERSYNFGNVTWTLATAANTDNQPGAELVVKAGPDVAIVNHALNDVRKYTIGNTLFDVVGTAQLDGGQGDEVIVRTGNALVLISNLNRTRRNVTDGITGTWQYQGAYNLGTLPYATLAYTAGTSLRLYDYSLQAGREFPTDGVTSVITAADLDGAPGNELLARSSSSLLVITGGVQTAVLSSYPGGTGSNWNVHGTLADTDGQPGQEVILALPGKVRVVHQRTGQAKDYTVSGTYAIYAVADRDGVAGAEITVVDSANRSFVINDRLGTIKPL
;
A
#
# COMPACT_ATOMS: atom_id res chain seq x y z
N MET A 1 -50.85 73.01 -25.31
CA MET A 1 -50.64 72.15 -24.13
C MET A 1 -49.19 72.35 -23.69
N LYS A 2 -48.88 73.23 -22.71
CA LYS A 2 -48.56 72.88 -21.30
C LYS A 2 -47.77 71.57 -21.22
N LYS A 3 -46.51 71.45 -20.77
CA LYS A 3 -45.70 72.23 -19.83
C LYS A 3 -44.21 71.81 -19.92
N LEU A 4 -43.34 72.81 -19.70
CA LEU A 4 -42.07 72.83 -18.95
C LEU A 4 -40.78 72.13 -19.44
N ALA A 5 -39.73 72.97 -19.35
CA ALA A 5 -38.32 72.79 -19.67
C ALA A 5 -37.44 72.40 -18.46
N LYS A 6 -36.13 72.24 -18.77
CA LYS A 6 -34.89 72.30 -17.96
C LYS A 6 -34.32 70.96 -17.46
N LEU A 7 -33.00 70.73 -17.36
CA LEU A 7 -31.75 71.34 -17.88
C LEU A 7 -30.61 70.45 -17.31
N ILE A 8 -29.79 69.83 -18.19
CA ILE A 8 -28.32 69.54 -18.19
C ILE A 8 -27.56 69.04 -16.92
N VAL A 9 -26.55 68.18 -17.23
CA VAL A 9 -25.25 67.84 -16.57
C VAL A 9 -25.33 66.59 -15.67
N ALA A 10 -24.47 65.55 -15.70
CA ALA A 10 -23.06 65.35 -16.06
C ALA A 10 -22.86 63.92 -16.62
N GLY A 11 -21.86 63.66 -17.47
CA GLY A 11 -20.66 62.95 -16.99
C GLY A 11 -20.21 61.87 -17.99
N ALA A 12 -18.93 61.91 -18.34
CA ALA A 12 -18.25 61.04 -19.30
C ALA A 12 -18.21 59.56 -18.88
N GLY A 13 -17.97 58.65 -19.83
CA GLY A 13 -17.49 57.31 -19.49
C GLY A 13 -17.66 56.25 -20.56
N LEU A 14 -16.64 56.08 -21.39
CA LEU A 14 -16.37 54.87 -22.16
C LEU A 14 -16.29 53.66 -21.21
N LEU A 15 -17.12 52.63 -21.36
CA LEU A 15 -16.92 51.35 -20.67
C LEU A 15 -17.13 50.20 -21.66
N GLY A 16 -15.99 49.58 -21.99
CA GLY A 16 -15.89 48.47 -22.91
C GLY A 16 -16.56 47.20 -22.40
N ALA A 17 -16.89 46.35 -23.36
CA ALA A 17 -17.28 44.96 -23.14
C ALA A 17 -16.14 44.22 -22.42
N GLN A 18 -16.32 43.92 -21.14
CA GLN A 18 -15.56 42.87 -20.47
C GLN A 18 -16.25 41.56 -20.83
N GLY A 19 -15.71 40.88 -21.84
CA GLY A 19 -16.01 39.48 -22.07
C GLY A 19 -15.62 38.70 -20.82
N PHE A 20 -16.58 38.09 -20.15
CA PHE A 20 -16.31 37.09 -19.13
C PHE A 20 -15.64 35.91 -19.83
N THR A 21 -14.31 35.87 -19.85
CA THR A 21 -13.60 34.61 -20.09
C THR A 21 -13.86 33.76 -18.86
N LEU A 22 -14.79 32.80 -18.99
CA LEU A 22 -14.84 31.66 -18.09
C LEU A 22 -13.45 31.02 -18.18
N ASN A 23 -12.64 31.18 -17.13
CA ASN A 23 -11.47 30.34 -16.93
C ASN A 23 -12.01 28.91 -16.79
N ALA A 24 -12.10 28.18 -17.90
CA ALA A 24 -12.28 26.74 -17.86
C ALA A 24 -11.14 26.21 -17.01
N LEU A 25 -11.46 25.68 -15.82
CA LEU A 25 -10.45 25.02 -15.00
C LEU A 25 -9.81 23.95 -15.89
N ALA A 26 -8.50 24.06 -16.08
CA ALA A 26 -7.75 23.08 -16.83
C ALA A 26 -7.99 21.71 -16.18
N ALA A 27 -8.25 20.70 -17.00
CA ALA A 27 -8.44 19.33 -16.50
C ALA A 27 -7.21 18.91 -15.67
N GLU A 28 -7.44 18.36 -14.48
CA GLU A 28 -6.38 17.96 -13.56
C GLU A 28 -5.83 16.60 -13.98
N LEU A 29 -4.51 16.47 -14.20
CA LEU A 29 -3.88 15.19 -14.50
C LEU A 29 -3.94 14.28 -13.26
N LEU A 30 -4.57 13.12 -13.38
CA LEU A 30 -4.67 12.12 -12.32
C LEU A 30 -3.55 11.07 -12.40
N GLY A 31 -3.04 10.80 -13.60
CA GLY A 31 -1.91 9.90 -13.81
C GLY A 31 -1.78 9.45 -15.25
N LYS A 32 -0.86 8.50 -15.46
CA LYS A 32 -0.58 7.92 -16.78
C LYS A 32 -0.38 6.42 -16.68
N TRP A 33 -1.02 5.69 -17.57
CA TRP A 33 -0.99 4.23 -17.61
C TRP A 33 -1.15 3.77 -19.06
N ASP A 34 -0.63 2.60 -19.38
CA ASP A 34 -0.98 1.90 -20.61
C ASP A 34 -2.36 1.28 -20.42
N LEU A 35 -3.39 1.87 -21.02
CA LEU A 35 -4.80 1.50 -20.83
C LEU A 35 -5.33 0.63 -21.97
N ASN A 36 -4.61 0.55 -23.09
CA ASN A 36 -4.99 -0.21 -24.27
C ASN A 36 -4.08 -1.42 -24.55
N GLY A 37 -2.97 -1.55 -23.81
CA GLY A 37 -2.02 -2.64 -23.90
C GLY A 37 -0.99 -2.52 -25.02
N ASP A 38 -0.83 -1.34 -25.62
CA ASP A 38 0.09 -1.12 -26.74
C ASP A 38 1.51 -0.73 -26.32
N GLY A 39 1.76 -0.59 -25.01
CA GLY A 39 3.04 -0.19 -24.43
C GLY A 39 3.27 1.33 -24.36
N THR A 40 2.32 2.13 -24.85
CA THR A 40 2.31 3.59 -24.74
C THR A 40 1.42 4.01 -23.57
N LEU A 41 1.79 5.10 -22.88
CA LEU A 41 1.00 5.58 -21.75
C LEU A 41 -0.04 6.62 -22.20
N GLU A 42 -1.30 6.35 -21.90
CA GLU A 42 -2.39 7.33 -21.95
C GLU A 42 -2.37 8.21 -20.71
N SER A 43 -2.82 9.46 -20.86
CA SER A 43 -2.96 10.40 -19.76
C SER A 43 -4.41 10.47 -19.30
N VAL A 44 -4.64 10.29 -18.00
CA VAL A 44 -5.97 10.31 -17.39
C VAL A 44 -6.17 11.62 -16.65
N TYR A 45 -7.27 12.30 -16.92
CA TYR A 45 -7.59 13.60 -16.34
C TYR A 45 -8.94 13.60 -15.63
N ARG A 46 -9.04 14.45 -14.60
CA ARG A 46 -10.31 14.93 -14.06
C ARG A 46 -10.80 16.10 -14.89
N GLY A 47 -11.76 15.80 -15.76
CA GLY A 47 -12.52 16.79 -16.49
C GLY A 47 -13.73 17.29 -15.70
N THR A 48 -14.54 18.14 -16.33
CA THR A 48 -15.77 18.69 -15.71
C THR A 48 -16.84 17.61 -15.62
N GLY A 49 -16.91 16.91 -14.48
CA GLY A 49 -17.91 15.87 -14.21
C GLY A 49 -17.65 14.51 -14.88
N VAL A 50 -16.52 14.36 -15.57
CA VAL A 50 -16.14 13.13 -16.29
C VAL A 50 -14.66 12.81 -16.06
N LEU A 51 -14.31 11.54 -16.21
CA LEU A 51 -12.92 11.11 -16.34
C LEU A 51 -12.55 11.14 -17.83
N GLU A 52 -11.48 11.82 -18.19
CA GLU A 52 -11.00 11.91 -19.57
C GLU A 52 -9.74 11.06 -19.75
N VAL A 53 -9.68 10.33 -20.86
CA VAL A 53 -8.47 9.64 -21.32
C VAL A 53 -7.99 10.34 -22.59
N ARG A 54 -6.70 10.65 -22.63
CA ARG A 54 -6.03 11.28 -23.76
C ARG A 54 -4.85 10.43 -24.19
N ASN A 55 -4.65 10.31 -25.50
CA ASN A 55 -3.50 9.60 -26.05
C ASN A 55 -2.17 10.28 -25.70
N ALA A 56 -1.07 9.63 -26.08
CA ALA A 56 0.28 10.17 -25.91
C ALA A 56 0.50 11.55 -26.56
N ALA A 57 -0.24 11.88 -27.63
CA ALA A 57 -0.18 13.19 -28.29
C ALA A 57 -1.04 14.27 -27.57
N GLY A 58 -1.74 13.91 -26.49
CA GLY A 58 -2.59 14.81 -25.72
C GLY A 58 -3.98 15.04 -26.31
N ALA A 59 -4.35 14.33 -27.38
CA ALA A 59 -5.68 14.40 -27.96
C ALA A 59 -6.67 13.61 -27.09
N LEU A 60 -7.85 14.17 -26.88
CA LEU A 60 -8.94 13.49 -26.17
C LEU A 60 -9.36 12.25 -26.95
N GLU A 61 -9.24 11.08 -26.33
CA GLU A 61 -9.72 9.82 -26.89
C GLU A 61 -11.10 9.49 -26.37
N ARG A 62 -11.33 9.66 -25.06
CA ARG A 62 -12.60 9.30 -24.46
C ARG A 62 -12.91 10.06 -23.18
N SER A 63 -14.21 10.17 -22.89
CA SER A 63 -14.73 10.67 -21.63
C SER A 63 -15.69 9.64 -21.02
N TYR A 64 -15.50 9.34 -19.74
CA TYR A 64 -16.31 8.41 -18.97
C TYR A 64 -17.15 9.17 -17.96
N ASN A 65 -18.47 8.98 -18.04
CA ASN A 65 -19.43 9.60 -17.14
C ASN A 65 -19.95 8.54 -16.14
N PHE A 66 -19.89 8.87 -14.86
CA PHE A 66 -20.34 7.98 -13.79
C PHE A 66 -21.76 8.30 -13.28
N GLY A 67 -22.40 9.30 -13.85
CA GLY A 67 -23.69 9.87 -13.42
C GLY A 67 -23.49 11.13 -12.57
N ASN A 68 -24.59 11.64 -12.01
CA ASN A 68 -24.56 12.79 -11.09
C ASN A 68 -24.12 12.35 -9.68
N VAL A 69 -22.89 11.85 -9.58
CA VAL A 69 -22.27 11.38 -8.34
C VAL A 69 -20.87 11.95 -8.21
N THR A 70 -20.43 12.16 -6.98
CA THR A 70 -19.02 12.42 -6.70
C THR A 70 -18.20 11.18 -7.05
N TRP A 71 -17.08 11.39 -7.74
CA TRP A 71 -16.17 10.31 -8.09
C TRP A 71 -14.71 10.67 -7.88
N THR A 72 -13.90 9.65 -7.61
CA THR A 72 -12.45 9.75 -7.47
C THR A 72 -11.79 8.53 -8.11
N LEU A 73 -10.76 8.75 -8.94
CA LEU A 73 -9.89 7.66 -9.38
C LEU A 73 -9.13 7.14 -8.16
N ALA A 74 -9.19 5.84 -7.92
CA ALA A 74 -8.50 5.20 -6.81
C ALA A 74 -7.16 4.61 -7.24
N THR A 75 -7.15 3.84 -8.31
CA THR A 75 -5.95 3.19 -8.85
C THR A 75 -6.16 2.77 -10.31
N ALA A 76 -5.11 2.26 -10.95
CA ALA A 76 -5.21 1.51 -12.19
C ALA A 76 -4.46 0.19 -12.04
N ALA A 77 -5.06 -0.91 -12.50
CA ALA A 77 -4.49 -2.25 -12.41
C ALA A 77 -5.05 -3.15 -13.51
N ASN A 78 -4.34 -4.22 -13.85
CA ASN A 78 -4.87 -5.24 -14.73
C ASN A 78 -5.81 -6.15 -13.93
N THR A 79 -7.11 -6.01 -14.12
CA THR A 79 -8.19 -6.71 -13.37
C THR A 79 -8.86 -7.83 -14.17
N ASP A 80 -8.53 -7.98 -15.45
CA ASP A 80 -9.12 -8.99 -16.34
C ASP A 80 -8.10 -9.80 -17.16
N ASN A 81 -6.81 -9.60 -16.89
CA ASN A 81 -5.67 -10.25 -17.53
C ASN A 81 -5.57 -10.03 -19.03
N GLN A 82 -6.21 -9.00 -19.57
CA GLN A 82 -5.92 -8.52 -20.92
C GLN A 82 -4.78 -7.49 -20.87
N PRO A 83 -4.05 -7.26 -21.98
CA PRO A 83 -3.13 -6.13 -22.08
C PRO A 83 -3.84 -4.80 -21.83
N GLY A 84 -3.19 -3.92 -21.07
CA GLY A 84 -3.75 -2.65 -20.60
C GLY A 84 -4.20 -2.72 -19.13
N ALA A 85 -4.15 -1.59 -18.44
CA ALA A 85 -4.67 -1.45 -17.09
C ALA A 85 -6.11 -0.91 -17.12
N GLU A 86 -6.97 -1.44 -16.25
CA GLU A 86 -8.27 -0.87 -15.98
C GLU A 86 -8.18 0.23 -14.93
N LEU A 87 -8.97 1.29 -15.10
CA LEU A 87 -9.10 2.34 -14.09
C LEU A 87 -10.16 1.95 -13.07
N VAL A 88 -9.78 1.94 -11.79
CA VAL A 88 -10.67 1.67 -10.67
C VAL A 88 -11.11 3.00 -10.06
N VAL A 89 -12.42 3.28 -10.15
CA VAL A 89 -13.02 4.56 -9.78
C VAL A 89 -14.04 4.34 -8.67
N LYS A 90 -13.90 5.06 -7.57
CA LYS A 90 -14.98 5.20 -6.59
C LYS A 90 -15.99 6.19 -7.13
N ALA A 91 -17.24 5.79 -7.34
CA ALA A 91 -18.28 6.62 -7.94
C ALA A 91 -19.61 6.47 -7.18
N GLY A 92 -19.93 7.41 -6.30
CA GLY A 92 -21.11 7.33 -5.45
C GLY A 92 -21.16 6.03 -4.62
N PRO A 93 -22.22 5.21 -4.74
CA PRO A 93 -22.33 3.94 -4.01
C PRO A 93 -21.61 2.77 -4.70
N ASP A 94 -20.93 3.01 -5.83
CA ASP A 94 -20.34 1.97 -6.67
C ASP A 94 -18.81 2.09 -6.71
N VAL A 95 -18.15 0.96 -6.92
CA VAL A 95 -16.83 0.91 -7.56
C VAL A 95 -17.05 0.67 -9.05
N ALA A 96 -16.64 1.61 -9.88
CA ALA A 96 -16.64 1.49 -11.32
C ALA A 96 -15.26 1.06 -11.82
N ILE A 97 -15.20 0.03 -12.65
CA ILE A 97 -13.98 -0.43 -13.32
C ILE A 97 -14.13 -0.07 -14.80
N VAL A 98 -13.24 0.77 -15.30
CA VAL A 98 -13.21 1.23 -16.69
C VAL A 98 -12.17 0.42 -17.44
N ASN A 99 -12.61 -0.37 -18.42
CA ASN A 99 -11.73 -0.98 -19.39
C ASN A 99 -11.69 -0.08 -20.64
N HIS A 100 -10.54 0.57 -20.86
CA HIS A 100 -10.40 1.53 -21.96
C HIS A 100 -10.34 0.84 -23.32
N ALA A 101 -9.53 -0.22 -23.43
CA ALA A 101 -9.39 -1.04 -24.63
C ALA A 101 -10.74 -1.53 -25.19
N LEU A 102 -11.63 -1.97 -24.29
CA LEU A 102 -12.95 -2.51 -24.63
C LEU A 102 -14.07 -1.46 -24.64
N ASN A 103 -13.77 -0.21 -24.26
CA ASN A 103 -14.78 0.84 -24.07
C ASN A 103 -15.94 0.39 -23.16
N ASP A 104 -15.60 -0.24 -22.04
CA ASP A 104 -16.57 -0.78 -21.08
C ASP A 104 -16.41 -0.13 -19.71
N VAL A 105 -17.53 0.05 -19.01
CA VAL A 105 -17.56 0.50 -17.62
C VAL A 105 -18.46 -0.43 -16.84
N ARG A 106 -17.85 -1.21 -15.94
CA ARG A 106 -18.59 -2.10 -15.04
C ARG A 106 -18.72 -1.46 -13.68
N LYS A 107 -19.92 -1.48 -13.11
CA LYS A 107 -20.20 -0.94 -11.78
C LYS A 107 -20.51 -2.07 -10.81
N TYR A 108 -19.80 -2.08 -9.69
CA TYR A 108 -20.01 -2.98 -8.57
C TYR A 108 -20.55 -2.16 -7.39
N THR A 109 -21.83 -2.33 -7.08
CA THR A 109 -22.45 -1.61 -5.97
C THR A 109 -21.88 -2.06 -4.65
N ILE A 110 -21.32 -1.12 -3.88
CA ILE A 110 -20.91 -1.31 -2.49
C ILE A 110 -22.07 -0.93 -1.56
N GLY A 111 -22.85 0.07 -1.96
CA GLY A 111 -24.00 0.61 -1.23
C GLY A 111 -23.72 1.99 -0.64
N ASN A 112 -24.72 2.56 0.03
CA ASN A 112 -24.61 3.88 0.65
C ASN A 112 -23.88 3.81 2.00
N THR A 113 -22.63 3.38 1.96
CA THR A 113 -21.72 3.25 3.10
C THR A 113 -20.44 4.02 2.82
N LEU A 114 -19.72 4.40 3.88
CA LEU A 114 -18.36 4.89 3.72
C LEU A 114 -17.48 3.72 3.32
N PHE A 115 -16.84 3.84 2.17
CA PHE A 115 -15.86 2.88 1.69
C PHE A 115 -14.67 3.57 1.04
N ASP A 116 -13.60 2.82 0.92
CA ASP A 116 -12.37 3.20 0.23
C ASP A 116 -11.82 2.03 -0.58
N VAL A 117 -11.21 2.29 -1.72
CA VAL A 117 -10.48 1.27 -2.48
C VAL A 117 -9.05 1.28 -1.95
N VAL A 118 -8.65 0.23 -1.26
CA VAL A 118 -7.39 0.18 -0.50
C VAL A 118 -6.26 -0.52 -1.25
N GLY A 119 -6.55 -1.09 -2.43
CA GLY A 119 -5.54 -1.66 -3.30
C GLY A 119 -6.14 -2.65 -4.29
N THR A 120 -5.23 -3.25 -5.06
CA THR A 120 -5.49 -4.40 -5.93
C THR A 120 -4.43 -5.45 -5.69
N ALA A 121 -4.79 -6.72 -5.83
CA ALA A 121 -3.83 -7.83 -5.78
C ALA A 121 -4.43 -9.07 -6.42
N GLN A 122 -3.57 -9.96 -6.94
CA GLN A 122 -3.95 -11.31 -7.29
C GLN A 122 -4.23 -12.12 -6.02
N LEU A 123 -5.50 -12.45 -5.74
CA LEU A 123 -5.93 -13.12 -4.51
C LEU A 123 -6.32 -14.58 -4.71
N ASP A 124 -6.51 -15.03 -5.95
CA ASP A 124 -7.04 -16.36 -6.23
C ASP A 124 -6.10 -17.28 -7.03
N GLY A 125 -4.98 -16.74 -7.50
CA GLY A 125 -4.00 -17.44 -8.32
C GLY A 125 -4.46 -17.62 -9.77
N GLY A 126 -5.63 -17.09 -10.09
CA GLY A 126 -6.16 -16.94 -11.41
C GLY A 126 -5.56 -15.72 -12.12
N GLN A 127 -6.33 -15.19 -13.04
CA GLN A 127 -5.93 -14.15 -13.97
C GLN A 127 -6.58 -12.82 -13.55
N GLY A 128 -5.79 -11.75 -13.51
CA GLY A 128 -6.26 -10.39 -13.19
C GLY A 128 -6.36 -10.14 -11.69
N ASP A 129 -6.00 -8.93 -11.27
CA ASP A 129 -6.03 -8.53 -9.87
C ASP A 129 -7.47 -8.27 -9.38
N GLU A 130 -7.77 -8.74 -8.17
CA GLU A 130 -8.96 -8.35 -7.43
C GLU A 130 -8.82 -6.92 -6.90
N VAL A 131 -9.92 -6.17 -6.95
CA VAL A 131 -10.03 -4.88 -6.26
C VAL A 131 -10.42 -5.11 -4.80
N ILE A 132 -9.66 -4.49 -3.90
CA ILE A 132 -9.85 -4.61 -2.45
C ILE A 132 -10.49 -3.32 -1.94
N VAL A 133 -11.70 -3.44 -1.44
CA VAL A 133 -12.50 -2.32 -0.91
C VAL A 133 -12.63 -2.48 0.59
N ARG A 134 -12.30 -1.44 1.34
CA ARG A 134 -12.54 -1.38 2.79
C ARG A 134 -13.84 -0.63 3.07
N THR A 135 -14.73 -1.24 3.84
CA THR A 135 -15.93 -0.57 4.39
C THR A 135 -15.79 -0.40 5.90
N GLY A 136 -16.83 0.06 6.60
CA GLY A 136 -16.82 0.13 8.05
C GLY A 136 -16.72 -1.25 8.75
N ASN A 137 -17.19 -2.33 8.12
CA ASN A 137 -17.37 -3.63 8.77
C ASN A 137 -16.97 -4.84 7.90
N ALA A 138 -16.34 -4.62 6.74
CA ALA A 138 -15.90 -5.69 5.86
C ALA A 138 -14.74 -5.22 4.96
N LEU A 139 -14.02 -6.20 4.41
CA LEU A 139 -13.39 -6.04 3.10
C LEU A 139 -14.37 -6.55 2.04
N VAL A 140 -14.58 -5.79 0.97
CA VAL A 140 -15.33 -6.23 -0.22
C VAL A 140 -14.31 -6.46 -1.33
N LEU A 141 -14.22 -7.69 -1.78
CA LEU A 141 -13.27 -8.14 -2.80
C LEU A 141 -14.02 -8.28 -4.11
N ILE A 142 -13.54 -7.64 -5.17
CA ILE A 142 -14.19 -7.64 -6.48
C ILE A 142 -13.24 -8.30 -7.47
N SER A 143 -13.68 -9.39 -8.09
CA SER A 143 -12.99 -9.98 -9.23
C SER A 143 -13.69 -9.51 -10.50
N ASN A 144 -13.02 -8.63 -11.27
CA ASN A 144 -13.61 -8.05 -12.47
C ASN A 144 -13.76 -9.08 -13.59
N LEU A 145 -12.74 -9.94 -13.74
CA LEU A 145 -12.75 -11.07 -14.67
C LEU A 145 -13.97 -11.98 -14.44
N ASN A 146 -14.16 -12.40 -13.18
CA ASN A 146 -15.22 -13.33 -12.80
C ASN A 146 -16.58 -12.63 -12.57
N ARG A 147 -16.62 -11.29 -12.57
CA ARG A 147 -17.79 -10.46 -12.28
C ARG A 147 -18.43 -10.77 -10.93
N THR A 148 -17.61 -11.09 -9.95
CA THR A 148 -18.05 -11.43 -8.60
C THR A 148 -17.63 -10.35 -7.61
N ARG A 149 -18.40 -10.29 -6.53
CA ARG A 149 -18.03 -9.56 -5.31
C ARG A 149 -18.17 -10.49 -4.12
N ARG A 150 -17.27 -10.37 -3.14
CA ARG A 150 -17.30 -11.14 -1.90
C ARG A 150 -17.04 -10.24 -0.70
N ASN A 151 -17.85 -10.38 0.34
CA ASN A 151 -17.62 -9.71 1.60
C ASN A 151 -16.81 -10.63 2.53
N VAL A 152 -15.71 -10.12 3.05
CA VAL A 152 -14.93 -10.72 4.13
C VAL A 152 -15.27 -9.98 5.41
N THR A 153 -15.90 -10.69 6.34
CA THR A 153 -16.26 -10.18 7.68
C THR A 153 -15.54 -10.94 8.79
N ASP A 154 -14.64 -11.87 8.44
CA ASP A 154 -14.00 -12.78 9.39
C ASP A 154 -13.27 -12.01 10.49
N GLY A 155 -13.84 -12.04 11.70
CA GLY A 155 -13.33 -11.34 12.88
C GLY A 155 -13.15 -9.82 12.76
N ILE A 156 -13.72 -9.21 11.72
CA ILE A 156 -13.79 -7.76 11.61
C ILE A 156 -14.84 -7.28 12.61
N THR A 157 -14.35 -6.85 13.78
CA THR A 157 -15.16 -6.35 14.88
C THR A 157 -14.48 -5.13 15.51
N GLY A 158 -15.28 -4.19 16.02
CA GLY A 158 -14.76 -2.99 16.68
C GLY A 158 -13.86 -2.14 15.78
N THR A 159 -12.75 -1.66 16.34
CA THR A 159 -11.73 -0.94 15.56
C THR A 159 -10.83 -1.93 14.85
N TRP A 160 -10.70 -1.77 13.53
CA TRP A 160 -9.91 -2.65 12.68
C TRP A 160 -9.21 -1.84 11.58
N GLN A 161 -8.11 -2.38 11.05
CA GLN A 161 -7.34 -1.74 9.99
C GLN A 161 -6.84 -2.77 8.98
N TYR A 162 -7.07 -2.52 7.69
CA TYR A 162 -6.42 -3.25 6.62
C TYR A 162 -4.91 -2.95 6.62
N GLN A 163 -4.10 -4.00 6.53
CA GLN A 163 -2.64 -3.92 6.58
C GLN A 163 -1.97 -4.20 5.22
N GLY A 164 -2.66 -4.83 4.28
CA GLY A 164 -2.15 -5.11 2.94
C GLY A 164 -2.47 -6.51 2.44
N ALA A 165 -1.99 -6.81 1.23
CA ALA A 165 -2.04 -8.14 0.61
C ALA A 165 -0.58 -8.59 0.39
N TYR A 166 -0.26 -9.80 0.83
CA TYR A 166 1.12 -10.30 0.87
C TYR A 166 1.18 -11.72 0.33
N ASN A 167 2.13 -12.01 -0.58
CA ASN A 167 2.40 -13.38 -1.01
C ASN A 167 3.10 -14.10 0.13
N LEU A 168 2.46 -15.09 0.75
CA LEU A 168 2.95 -15.79 1.94
C LEU A 168 3.16 -17.28 1.70
N GLY A 169 4.24 -17.81 2.28
CA GLY A 169 4.70 -19.18 1.99
C GLY A 169 4.81 -19.40 0.49
N THR A 170 4.45 -20.60 0.03
CA THR A 170 4.51 -20.97 -1.40
C THR A 170 3.21 -20.66 -2.16
N LEU A 171 2.34 -19.80 -1.63
CA LEU A 171 1.07 -19.47 -2.31
C LEU A 171 1.36 -18.68 -3.60
N PRO A 172 0.71 -19.02 -4.73
CA PRO A 172 0.87 -18.29 -5.99
C PRO A 172 0.07 -16.97 -6.01
N TYR A 173 -0.56 -16.60 -4.90
CA TYR A 173 -1.42 -15.44 -4.75
C TYR A 173 -1.27 -14.82 -3.37
N ALA A 174 -1.74 -13.59 -3.23
CA ALA A 174 -1.62 -12.83 -2.00
C ALA A 174 -2.67 -13.23 -0.96
N THR A 175 -2.22 -13.24 0.30
CA THR A 175 -3.04 -13.36 1.51
C THR A 175 -3.31 -11.96 2.06
N LEU A 176 -4.56 -11.68 2.45
CA LEU A 176 -4.92 -10.42 3.07
C LEU A 176 -4.51 -10.39 4.54
N ALA A 177 -3.90 -9.30 4.99
CA ALA A 177 -3.61 -9.05 6.39
C ALA A 177 -4.41 -7.84 6.91
N TYR A 178 -4.97 -7.96 8.10
CA TYR A 178 -5.66 -6.88 8.80
C TYR A 178 -5.57 -7.04 10.31
N THR A 179 -5.68 -5.95 11.05
CA THR A 179 -5.79 -5.97 12.51
C THR A 179 -7.23 -5.73 12.92
N ALA A 180 -7.67 -6.43 13.98
CA ALA A 180 -8.96 -6.21 14.61
C ALA A 180 -8.81 -6.41 16.12
N GLY A 181 -9.13 -5.37 16.90
CA GLY A 181 -8.80 -5.37 18.33
C GLY A 181 -7.30 -5.54 18.58
N THR A 182 -6.93 -6.52 19.40
CA THR A 182 -5.53 -6.86 19.71
C THR A 182 -5.03 -8.07 18.93
N SER A 183 -5.55 -8.31 17.72
CA SER A 183 -5.16 -9.46 16.90
C SER A 183 -4.71 -9.02 15.52
N LEU A 184 -3.68 -9.69 15.00
CA LEU A 184 -3.40 -9.74 13.57
C LEU A 184 -4.18 -10.91 12.97
N ARG A 185 -4.80 -10.67 11.82
CA ARG A 185 -5.57 -11.68 11.09
C ARG A 185 -5.04 -11.79 9.67
N LEU A 186 -4.99 -13.03 9.20
CA LEU A 186 -4.75 -13.39 7.81
C LEU A 186 -6.03 -13.95 7.22
N TYR A 187 -6.30 -13.65 5.95
CA TYR A 187 -7.42 -14.22 5.21
C TYR A 187 -7.00 -14.64 3.81
N ASP A 188 -7.29 -15.89 3.48
CA ASP A 188 -7.07 -16.47 2.16
C ASP A 188 -8.39 -16.44 1.39
N TYR A 189 -8.39 -15.75 0.24
CA TYR A 189 -9.57 -15.60 -0.59
C TYR A 189 -9.98 -16.91 -1.25
N SER A 190 -9.05 -17.68 -1.80
CA SER A 190 -9.34 -18.96 -2.45
C SER A 190 -9.92 -19.97 -1.47
N LEU A 191 -9.33 -20.08 -0.28
CA LEU A 191 -9.76 -20.99 0.77
C LEU A 191 -10.98 -20.49 1.55
N GLN A 192 -11.28 -19.19 1.45
CA GLN A 192 -12.31 -18.52 2.25
C GLN A 192 -12.12 -18.73 3.76
N ALA A 193 -10.87 -18.77 4.19
CA ALA A 193 -10.49 -19.09 5.55
C ALA A 193 -9.66 -17.96 6.16
N GLY A 194 -9.99 -17.62 7.41
CA GLY A 194 -9.21 -16.70 8.22
C GLY A 194 -8.35 -17.43 9.24
N ARG A 195 -7.28 -16.78 9.69
CA ARG A 195 -6.52 -17.19 10.86
C ARG A 195 -6.15 -16.00 11.73
N GLU A 196 -6.34 -16.17 13.02
CA GLU A 196 -6.08 -15.15 14.04
C GLU A 196 -4.79 -15.42 14.80
N PHE A 197 -4.05 -14.34 15.05
CA PHE A 197 -2.86 -14.29 15.88
C PHE A 197 -3.07 -13.22 16.96
N PRO A 198 -3.40 -13.62 18.20
CA PRO A 198 -3.49 -12.69 19.32
C PRO A 198 -2.15 -11.99 19.55
N THR A 199 -2.20 -10.69 19.81
CA THR A 199 -1.05 -9.82 20.06
C THR A 199 -1.23 -9.03 21.36
N ASP A 200 -0.17 -8.41 21.84
CA ASP A 200 -0.12 -7.68 23.11
C ASP A 200 -0.44 -6.17 22.97
N GLY A 201 -1.18 -5.78 21.94
CA GLY A 201 -1.69 -4.43 21.78
C GLY A 201 -1.65 -3.95 20.34
N VAL A 202 -1.10 -2.75 20.11
CA VAL A 202 -1.09 -2.13 18.78
C VAL A 202 -0.16 -2.94 17.89
N THR A 203 -0.73 -3.43 16.79
CA THR A 203 -0.03 -4.26 15.82
C THR A 203 -0.05 -3.61 14.45
N SER A 204 1.06 -3.69 13.74
CA SER A 204 1.17 -3.27 12.34
C SER A 204 2.03 -4.23 11.56
N VAL A 205 1.65 -4.51 10.32
CA VAL A 205 2.48 -5.26 9.38
C VAL A 205 3.59 -4.35 8.86
N ILE A 206 4.77 -4.91 8.64
CA ILE A 206 5.94 -4.22 8.12
C ILE A 206 6.14 -4.57 6.65
N THR A 207 6.27 -5.86 6.34
CA THR A 207 6.48 -6.37 4.98
C THR A 207 6.27 -7.88 4.93
N ALA A 208 6.42 -8.49 3.76
CA ALA A 208 6.70 -9.92 3.61
C ALA A 208 8.01 -10.12 2.84
N ALA A 209 8.85 -11.04 3.30
CA ALA A 209 10.13 -11.37 2.67
C ALA A 209 10.55 -12.81 3.01
N ASP A 210 11.47 -13.38 2.26
CA ASP A 210 12.14 -14.65 2.60
C ASP A 210 13.10 -14.40 3.78
N LEU A 211 12.74 -14.90 4.96
CA LEU A 211 13.48 -14.75 6.22
C LEU A 211 14.12 -16.07 6.69
N ASP A 212 13.75 -17.20 6.10
CA ASP A 212 14.23 -18.52 6.52
C ASP A 212 15.01 -19.29 5.45
N GLY A 213 15.10 -18.75 4.24
CA GLY A 213 15.80 -19.32 3.09
C GLY A 213 15.02 -20.43 2.41
N ALA A 214 13.80 -20.74 2.86
CA ALA A 214 12.90 -21.66 2.19
C ALA A 214 12.06 -20.90 1.14
N PRO A 215 11.60 -21.59 0.07
CA PRO A 215 10.74 -20.94 -0.92
C PRO A 215 9.47 -20.37 -0.29
N GLY A 216 9.27 -19.07 -0.48
CA GLY A 216 8.12 -18.34 0.02
C GLY A 216 8.55 -17.12 0.83
N ASN A 217 7.59 -16.29 1.19
CA ASN A 217 7.85 -15.18 2.11
C ASN A 217 7.14 -15.39 3.44
N GLU A 218 7.76 -14.90 4.50
CA GLU A 218 7.21 -14.77 5.83
C GLU A 218 6.61 -13.38 6.01
N LEU A 219 5.49 -13.29 6.72
CA LEU A 219 4.95 -11.99 7.09
C LEU A 219 5.70 -11.45 8.31
N LEU A 220 6.27 -10.27 8.17
CA LEU A 220 6.91 -9.52 9.24
C LEU A 220 5.94 -8.47 9.80
N ALA A 221 5.69 -8.51 11.10
CA ALA A 221 4.87 -7.54 11.80
C ALA A 221 5.50 -7.13 13.13
N ARG A 222 4.98 -6.06 13.73
CA ARG A 222 5.32 -5.67 15.10
C ARG A 222 4.07 -5.57 15.95
N SER A 223 4.20 -5.90 17.22
CA SER A 223 3.22 -5.62 18.26
C SER A 223 3.76 -4.56 19.23
N SER A 224 3.14 -4.40 20.40
CA SER A 224 3.59 -3.43 21.43
C SER A 224 4.99 -3.74 21.95
N SER A 225 5.32 -5.03 22.13
CA SER A 225 6.60 -5.46 22.71
C SER A 225 7.42 -6.41 21.85
N SER A 226 6.88 -6.92 20.74
CA SER A 226 7.51 -8.02 20.00
C SER A 226 7.56 -7.76 18.50
N LEU A 227 8.64 -8.24 17.88
CA LEU A 227 8.67 -8.56 16.47
C LEU A 227 7.93 -9.88 16.27
N LEU A 228 7.02 -9.93 15.31
CA LEU A 228 6.25 -11.10 14.95
C LEU A 228 6.66 -11.54 13.55
N VAL A 229 6.93 -12.83 13.39
CA VAL A 229 7.20 -13.45 12.10
C VAL A 229 6.20 -14.58 11.90
N ILE A 230 5.44 -14.55 10.81
CA ILE A 230 4.50 -15.61 10.45
C ILE A 230 5.02 -16.34 9.22
N THR A 231 5.42 -17.60 9.42
CA THR A 231 5.89 -18.49 8.35
C THR A 231 4.76 -19.33 7.80
N GLY A 232 4.62 -19.40 6.48
CA GLY A 232 3.60 -20.18 5.78
C GLY A 232 2.30 -19.43 5.47
N GLY A 233 1.41 -20.07 4.71
CA GLY A 233 0.08 -19.53 4.37
C GLY A 233 -0.95 -19.73 5.49
N VAL A 234 -2.18 -19.27 5.31
CA VAL A 234 -3.24 -19.27 6.35
C VAL A 234 -3.39 -20.60 7.08
N GLN A 235 -3.43 -21.72 6.35
CA GLN A 235 -3.62 -23.07 6.94
C GLN A 235 -2.40 -23.60 7.69
N THR A 236 -1.19 -23.27 7.23
CA THR A 236 0.07 -23.81 7.77
C THR A 236 0.84 -22.82 8.61
N ALA A 237 0.31 -21.62 8.81
CA ALA A 237 1.03 -20.53 9.44
C ALA A 237 1.60 -20.90 10.82
N VAL A 238 2.81 -20.45 11.11
CA VAL A 238 3.45 -20.58 12.41
C VAL A 238 3.91 -19.21 12.85
N LEU A 239 3.53 -18.80 14.06
CA LEU A 239 3.95 -17.54 14.65
C LEU A 239 5.23 -17.74 15.47
N SER A 240 6.29 -17.07 15.05
CA SER A 240 7.48 -16.79 15.84
C SER A 240 7.37 -15.39 16.45
N SER A 241 7.82 -15.23 17.68
CA SER A 241 7.83 -13.95 18.38
C SER A 241 9.19 -13.70 19.01
N TYR A 242 9.74 -12.50 18.78
CA TYR A 242 11.03 -12.07 19.30
C TYR A 242 10.84 -10.78 20.11
N PRO A 243 11.41 -10.67 21.32
CA PRO A 243 11.27 -9.46 22.11
C PRO A 243 11.88 -8.25 21.37
N GLY A 244 11.05 -7.26 21.09
CA GLY A 244 11.42 -6.01 20.44
C GLY A 244 11.72 -4.88 21.42
N GLY A 245 11.06 -4.84 22.57
CA GLY A 245 11.24 -3.77 23.57
C GLY A 245 9.92 -3.43 24.26
N THR A 246 9.76 -2.17 24.70
CA THR A 246 8.52 -1.69 25.32
C THR A 246 8.04 -0.40 24.67
N GLY A 247 6.86 -0.44 24.05
CA GLY A 247 6.27 0.74 23.41
C GLY A 247 7.09 1.22 22.21
N SER A 248 7.42 2.51 22.18
CA SER A 248 8.09 3.16 21.06
C SER A 248 9.62 3.22 21.15
N ASN A 249 10.23 2.58 22.15
CA ASN A 249 11.69 2.64 22.37
C ASN A 249 12.51 1.72 21.45
N TRP A 250 11.85 1.00 20.54
CA TRP A 250 12.48 0.07 19.62
C TRP A 250 11.87 0.16 18.23
N ASN A 251 12.65 -0.23 17.23
CA ASN A 251 12.17 -0.27 15.86
C ASN A 251 12.87 -1.35 15.03
N VAL A 252 12.22 -1.77 13.95
CA VAL A 252 12.84 -2.56 12.89
C VAL A 252 13.63 -1.61 12.00
N HIS A 253 14.89 -1.92 11.74
CA HIS A 253 15.68 -1.20 10.76
C HIS A 253 15.06 -1.43 9.37
N GLY A 254 14.99 -0.38 8.54
CA GLY A 254 14.24 -0.43 7.28
C GLY A 254 14.78 -1.41 6.22
N THR A 255 15.96 -1.99 6.45
CA THR A 255 16.60 -2.95 5.54
C THR A 255 16.57 -4.34 6.16
N LEU A 256 16.04 -5.31 5.41
CA LEU A 256 16.25 -6.75 5.62
C LEU A 256 17.49 -7.17 4.83
N ALA A 257 18.36 -7.98 5.42
CA ALA A 257 19.61 -8.36 4.80
C ALA A 257 20.10 -9.72 5.28
N ASP A 258 20.75 -10.49 4.41
CA ASP A 258 21.60 -11.60 4.81
C ASP A 258 22.82 -11.04 5.55
N THR A 259 22.93 -11.31 6.85
CA THR A 259 23.99 -10.83 7.75
C THR A 259 24.90 -11.95 8.25
N ASP A 260 24.48 -13.21 8.11
CA ASP A 260 25.24 -14.38 8.54
C ASP A 260 25.86 -15.19 7.39
N GLY A 261 25.57 -14.81 6.14
CA GLY A 261 26.04 -15.44 4.91
C GLY A 261 25.26 -16.71 4.54
N GLN A 262 24.05 -16.90 5.09
CA GLN A 262 23.17 -18.02 4.81
C GLN A 262 21.89 -17.56 4.10
N PRO A 263 21.21 -18.46 3.36
CA PRO A 263 19.90 -18.14 2.79
C PRO A 263 18.87 -17.70 3.85
N GLY A 264 18.00 -16.76 3.47
CA GLY A 264 17.06 -16.08 4.34
C GLY A 264 17.60 -14.73 4.80
N GLN A 265 16.79 -13.68 4.76
CA GLN A 265 17.18 -12.36 5.25
C GLN A 265 16.97 -12.26 6.76
N GLU A 266 17.94 -11.70 7.48
CA GLU A 266 17.77 -11.35 8.89
C GLU A 266 16.98 -10.05 9.07
N VAL A 267 16.29 -9.99 10.22
CA VAL A 267 15.63 -8.76 10.68
C VAL A 267 16.52 -8.08 11.72
N ILE A 268 16.87 -6.82 11.45
CA ILE A 268 17.70 -6.02 12.34
C ILE A 268 16.81 -5.12 13.18
N LEU A 269 16.92 -5.25 14.50
CA LEU A 269 16.19 -4.43 15.46
C LEU A 269 17.16 -3.43 16.13
N ALA A 270 16.73 -2.17 16.18
CA ALA A 270 17.35 -1.14 16.99
C ALA A 270 16.65 -1.09 18.35
N LEU A 271 17.33 -1.55 19.41
CA LEU A 271 16.87 -1.51 20.80
C LEU A 271 17.72 -0.56 21.64
N PRO A 272 17.23 -0.09 22.81
CA PRO A 272 18.05 0.67 23.74
C PRO A 272 19.28 -0.14 24.19
N GLY A 273 20.47 0.40 23.94
CA GLY A 273 21.75 -0.18 24.38
C GLY A 273 22.26 -1.40 23.59
N LYS A 274 21.55 -1.84 22.55
CA LYS A 274 21.96 -2.98 21.72
C LYS A 274 21.27 -3.01 20.36
N VAL A 275 21.97 -3.53 19.36
CA VAL A 275 21.36 -4.03 18.12
C VAL A 275 21.01 -5.50 18.32
N ARG A 276 19.84 -5.92 17.86
CA ARG A 276 19.48 -7.35 17.81
C ARG A 276 19.31 -7.78 16.36
N VAL A 277 19.93 -8.89 16.00
CA VAL A 277 19.74 -9.55 14.71
C VAL A 277 18.87 -10.78 14.94
N VAL A 278 17.79 -10.93 14.19
CA VAL A 278 16.85 -12.06 14.29
C VAL A 278 17.02 -12.96 13.09
N HIS A 279 17.35 -14.23 13.36
CA HIS A 279 17.57 -15.30 12.40
C HIS A 279 16.34 -16.22 12.36
N GLN A 280 15.33 -15.88 11.56
CA GLN A 280 14.09 -16.66 11.51
C GLN A 280 14.35 -18.12 11.13
N ARG A 281 15.27 -18.38 10.20
CA ARG A 281 15.74 -19.73 9.81
C ARG A 281 16.03 -20.65 10.99
N THR A 282 16.59 -20.12 12.08
CA THR A 282 16.99 -20.91 13.27
C THR A 282 16.12 -20.64 14.50
N GLY A 283 15.17 -19.72 14.40
CA GLY A 283 14.38 -19.25 15.54
C GLY A 283 15.21 -18.52 16.61
N GLN A 284 16.42 -18.06 16.28
CA GLN A 284 17.33 -17.41 17.22
C GLN A 284 17.39 -15.90 17.01
N ALA A 285 17.85 -15.20 18.04
CA ALA A 285 18.18 -13.79 17.95
C ALA A 285 19.48 -13.51 18.72
N LYS A 286 20.31 -12.63 18.16
CA LYS A 286 21.63 -12.29 18.71
C LYS A 286 21.73 -10.81 19.02
N ASP A 287 22.23 -10.52 20.22
CA ASP A 287 22.38 -9.15 20.72
C ASP A 287 23.83 -8.67 20.62
N TYR A 288 24.00 -7.47 20.09
CA TYR A 288 25.26 -6.74 20.02
C TYR A 288 25.14 -5.46 20.85
N THR A 289 25.85 -5.41 21.98
CA THR A 289 25.82 -4.25 22.86
C THR A 289 26.45 -3.04 22.20
N VAL A 290 25.71 -1.93 22.17
CA VAL A 290 26.19 -0.61 21.73
C VAL A 290 25.86 0.36 22.84
N SER A 291 26.87 0.87 23.54
CA SER A 291 26.64 1.73 24.71
C SER A 291 25.94 3.04 24.33
N GLY A 292 24.92 3.41 25.10
CA GLY A 292 24.21 4.67 24.94
C GLY A 292 23.22 4.70 23.77
N THR A 293 22.93 5.90 23.29
CA THR A 293 22.12 6.12 22.08
C THR A 293 23.00 5.92 20.86
N TYR A 294 22.46 5.31 19.82
CA TYR A 294 23.16 5.06 18.57
C TYR A 294 22.20 5.12 17.38
N ALA A 295 22.77 5.14 16.18
CA ALA A 295 22.07 4.94 14.93
C ALA A 295 22.72 3.80 14.13
N ILE A 296 21.89 3.03 13.42
CA ILE A 296 22.38 2.11 12.38
C ILE A 296 22.57 2.95 11.11
N TYR A 297 23.81 3.06 10.66
CA TYR A 297 24.19 3.92 9.53
C TYR A 297 24.08 3.19 8.19
N ALA A 298 24.50 1.93 8.12
CA ALA A 298 24.48 1.14 6.89
C ALA A 298 24.47 -0.36 7.19
N VAL A 299 23.91 -1.13 6.26
CA VAL A 299 24.00 -2.60 6.21
C VAL A 299 24.53 -2.96 4.83
N ALA A 300 25.78 -3.42 4.73
CA ALA A 300 26.43 -3.68 3.46
C ALA A 300 27.64 -4.62 3.63
N ASP A 301 27.92 -5.41 2.59
CA ASP A 301 29.17 -6.17 2.48
C ASP A 301 30.38 -5.22 2.47
N ARG A 302 31.29 -5.40 3.43
CA ARG A 302 32.52 -4.60 3.58
C ARG A 302 33.80 -5.39 3.38
N ASP A 303 33.76 -6.70 3.50
CA ASP A 303 34.94 -7.56 3.45
C ASP A 303 34.99 -8.46 2.21
N GLY A 304 33.96 -8.41 1.36
CA GLY A 304 33.83 -9.23 0.15
C GLY A 304 33.39 -10.66 0.42
N VAL A 305 32.92 -10.96 1.64
CA VAL A 305 32.41 -12.27 2.05
C VAL A 305 30.91 -12.18 2.27
N ALA A 306 30.18 -13.24 1.93
CA ALA A 306 28.74 -13.30 2.20
C ALA A 306 28.42 -13.05 3.69
N GLY A 307 27.31 -12.34 3.93
CA GLY A 307 26.89 -11.82 5.23
C GLY A 307 27.26 -10.34 5.38
N ALA A 308 26.29 -9.46 5.16
CA ALA A 308 26.47 -8.01 5.21
C ALA A 308 26.79 -7.51 6.63
N GLU A 309 27.77 -6.62 6.75
CA GLU A 309 28.09 -5.96 8.01
C GLU A 309 27.15 -4.80 8.34
N ILE A 310 26.85 -4.65 9.63
CA ILE A 310 26.04 -3.55 10.17
C ILE A 310 26.97 -2.49 10.76
N THR A 311 26.97 -1.29 10.18
CA THR A 311 27.67 -0.13 10.74
C THR A 311 26.78 0.65 11.67
N VAL A 312 27.25 0.89 12.88
CA VAL A 312 26.57 1.70 13.89
C VAL A 312 27.44 2.89 14.29
N VAL A 313 26.79 4.01 14.58
CA VAL A 313 27.43 5.23 15.09
C VAL A 313 26.76 5.59 16.41
N ASP A 314 27.54 5.69 17.48
CA ASP A 314 27.02 6.09 18.79
C ASP A 314 26.91 7.61 18.96
N SER A 315 26.33 8.05 20.07
CA SER A 315 26.16 9.47 20.39
C SER A 315 27.49 10.22 20.64
N ALA A 316 28.60 9.50 20.81
CA ALA A 316 29.94 10.06 20.89
C ALA A 316 30.64 10.10 19.51
N ASN A 317 29.89 9.81 18.43
CA ASN A 317 30.37 9.76 17.05
C ASN A 317 31.46 8.68 16.81
N ARG A 318 31.49 7.65 17.65
CA ARG A 318 32.34 6.47 17.45
C ARG A 318 31.60 5.50 16.55
N SER A 319 32.33 4.93 15.58
CA SER A 319 31.77 4.00 14.63
C SER A 319 32.19 2.57 14.97
N PHE A 320 31.25 1.63 14.85
CA PHE A 320 31.51 0.21 15.06
C PHE A 320 30.95 -0.60 13.90
N VAL A 321 31.60 -1.72 13.60
CA VAL A 321 31.09 -2.76 12.70
C VAL A 321 30.63 -3.94 13.53
N ILE A 322 29.39 -4.35 13.32
CA ILE A 322 28.88 -5.66 13.72
C ILE A 322 29.05 -6.58 12.50
N ASN A 323 29.77 -7.67 12.70
CA ASN A 323 29.82 -8.79 11.75
C ASN A 323 29.08 -9.95 12.40
N ASP A 324 27.87 -10.21 11.91
CA ASP A 324 26.93 -11.13 12.54
C ASP A 324 27.31 -12.60 12.34
N ARG A 325 27.76 -12.93 11.10
CA ARG A 325 28.42 -14.18 10.74
C ARG A 325 29.49 -14.61 11.75
N LEU A 326 30.37 -13.69 12.15
CA LEU A 326 31.43 -13.96 13.13
C LEU A 326 31.00 -13.73 14.58
N GLY A 327 29.86 -13.07 14.80
CA GLY A 327 29.37 -12.74 16.13
C GLY A 327 30.17 -11.69 16.86
N THR A 328 30.74 -10.72 16.14
CA THR A 328 31.62 -9.72 16.73
C THR A 328 31.13 -8.31 16.49
N ILE A 329 31.48 -7.42 17.42
CA ILE A 329 31.40 -5.97 17.25
C ILE A 329 32.79 -5.40 17.47
N LYS A 330 33.26 -4.55 16.54
CA LYS A 330 34.59 -3.94 16.59
C LYS A 330 34.54 -2.46 16.23
N PRO A 331 35.35 -1.60 16.85
CA PRO A 331 35.54 -0.22 16.37
C PRO A 331 35.98 -0.22 14.90
N LEU A 332 35.48 0.75 14.14
CA LEU A 332 35.98 1.11 12.81
C LEU A 332 37.30 1.89 12.90
#